data_AF-A0A7C0XHP8-F1
#
_entry.id   AF-A0A7C0XHP8-F1
#
_cell.length_a   1.000
_cell.length_b   1.000
_cell.length_c   1.000
_cell.angle_alpha   90.00
_cell.angle_beta   90.00
_cell.angle_gamma   90.00
#
_symmetry.space_group_name_H-M   'P 1'
#
loop_
_entity.id
_entity.type
_entity.pdbx_description
1 polymer ?
#
loop_
_entity_poly.entity_id
_entity_poly.type
_entity_poly.pdbx_seq_one_letter_code
_entity_poly.pdbx_strand_id
1 'polypeptide(L)'
;MVSVNPSEKLGVFSRLLYGVNHRYHLNGVGCWDGRRNAPRDTVWMCALETGITFFRFPGGTVGTTYHWTDGVGPPARREKSVSGFDGRPLNNTYGFDEHMYFVESLNASTSVVVNFGSGTPEEAAAWVAYANGDPDDNRVIGRDILGRDWMTVGYWARLREENQQRMGVPPHPYNIIYWELGNEIFGSWEFSWTHSVEKYAFGGVETHLNEPVVKARNWMETSSISDGTPNQIFYVRYPPIVEGSLKLSVDGREWLPVENLSPYGPEDKVFTINWTTGEIRFGDNRNGAIPPNGSAIRVSYDCHHQGFVDFYQKMKMVDENIK
;
A
#
# COMPACT_ATOMS: atom_id res chain seq x y z
N MET A 1 -43.00 27.62 6.78
CA MET A 1 -42.37 28.91 7.12
C MET A 1 -40.95 28.60 7.58
N VAL A 2 -39.93 29.21 6.99
CA VAL A 2 -38.54 29.09 7.45
C VAL A 2 -38.21 30.36 8.22
N SER A 3 -37.62 30.25 9.41
CA SER A 3 -37.20 31.38 10.24
C SER A 3 -35.70 31.29 10.52
N VAL A 4 -35.00 32.42 10.43
CA VAL A 4 -33.55 32.50 10.65
C VAL A 4 -33.30 33.36 11.89
N ASN A 5 -32.62 32.80 12.89
CA ASN A 5 -32.22 33.51 14.10
C ASN A 5 -30.70 33.75 14.09
N PRO A 6 -30.19 34.93 13.71
CA PRO A 6 -28.76 35.21 13.60
C PRO A 6 -28.03 35.24 14.96
N SER A 7 -28.76 35.26 16.09
CA SER A 7 -28.17 35.16 17.43
C SER A 7 -27.78 33.72 17.79
N GLU A 8 -28.35 32.72 17.11
CA GLU A 8 -28.08 31.31 17.34
C GLU A 8 -27.02 30.80 16.35
N LYS A 9 -25.74 30.92 16.74
CA LYS A 9 -24.61 30.47 15.92
C LYS A 9 -24.29 29.00 16.23
N LEU A 10 -24.44 28.12 15.25
CA LEU A 10 -24.14 26.68 15.39
C LEU A 10 -22.65 26.34 15.23
N GLY A 11 -21.86 27.23 14.62
CA GLY A 11 -20.42 27.03 14.40
C GLY A 11 -19.89 27.82 13.21
N VAL A 12 -18.64 27.55 12.85
CA VAL A 12 -17.98 28.07 11.63
C VAL A 12 -17.89 26.94 10.63
N PHE A 13 -18.30 27.18 9.38
CA PHE A 13 -18.12 26.21 8.31
C PHE A 13 -16.64 25.96 8.07
N SER A 14 -16.20 24.73 8.31
CA SER A 14 -14.83 24.31 8.02
C SER A 14 -14.63 24.13 6.52
N ARG A 15 -13.48 24.54 6.00
CA ARG A 15 -13.06 24.24 4.61
C ARG A 15 -12.94 22.73 4.37
N LEU A 16 -12.81 21.91 5.41
CA LEU A 16 -12.76 20.45 5.26
C LEU A 16 -14.09 19.84 4.82
N LEU A 17 -15.21 20.57 4.96
CA LEU A 17 -16.54 20.09 4.54
C LEU A 17 -16.68 20.02 3.01
N TYR A 18 -15.90 20.80 2.26
CA TYR A 18 -15.91 20.80 0.79
C TYR A 18 -14.85 19.84 0.26
N GLY A 19 -14.94 18.60 0.72
CA GLY A 19 -13.97 17.54 0.44
C GLY A 19 -14.43 16.56 -0.64
N VAL A 20 -13.46 15.96 -1.34
CA VAL A 20 -13.68 14.88 -2.29
C VAL A 20 -12.76 13.68 -2.01
N ASN A 21 -13.21 12.49 -2.42
CA ASN A 21 -12.39 11.28 -2.39
C ASN A 21 -11.61 11.13 -3.71
N HIS A 22 -10.30 10.90 -3.64
CA HIS A 22 -9.42 10.87 -4.80
C HIS A 22 -8.56 9.61 -4.82
N ARG A 23 -8.14 9.17 -6.01
CA ARG A 23 -7.43 7.88 -6.21
C ARG A 23 -6.25 8.05 -7.16
N TYR A 24 -5.29 7.12 -7.10
CA TYR A 24 -4.06 7.19 -7.92
C TYR A 24 -4.24 6.64 -9.35
N HIS A 25 -4.97 5.55 -9.50
CA HIS A 25 -5.17 4.87 -10.79
C HIS A 25 -6.00 5.69 -11.80
N LEU A 26 -5.99 5.26 -13.07
CA LEU A 26 -6.68 5.92 -14.19
C LEU A 26 -6.26 7.39 -14.38
N ASN A 27 -4.97 7.69 -14.19
CA ASN A 27 -4.41 9.06 -14.23
C ASN A 27 -5.15 10.01 -13.26
N GLY A 28 -5.29 9.62 -12.00
CA GLY A 28 -6.03 10.41 -11.03
C GLY A 28 -7.52 10.51 -11.39
N VAL A 29 -8.12 9.41 -11.86
CA VAL A 29 -9.51 9.39 -12.34
C VAL A 29 -9.76 10.42 -13.46
N GLY A 30 -8.75 10.63 -14.31
CA GLY A 30 -8.79 11.56 -15.44
C GLY A 30 -8.42 13.01 -15.12
N CYS A 31 -8.13 13.35 -13.86
CA CYS A 31 -7.68 14.69 -13.47
C CYS A 31 -6.26 15.02 -13.95
N TRP A 32 -5.48 14.01 -14.31
CA TRP A 32 -4.11 14.15 -14.77
C TRP A 32 -3.95 13.76 -16.24
N ASP A 33 -3.16 14.52 -16.98
CA ASP A 33 -2.65 14.13 -18.29
C ASP A 33 -1.25 13.52 -18.12
N GLY A 34 -1.19 12.19 -18.12
CA GLY A 34 0.07 11.46 -17.96
C GLY A 34 1.08 11.66 -19.10
N ARG A 35 0.69 12.18 -20.27
CA ARG A 35 1.63 12.51 -21.37
C ARG A 35 2.28 13.87 -21.15
N ARG A 36 1.48 14.84 -20.70
CA ARG A 36 1.96 16.19 -20.36
C ARG A 36 2.60 16.26 -18.97
N ASN A 37 2.35 15.25 -18.15
CA ASN A 37 2.64 15.25 -16.72
C ASN A 37 2.15 16.53 -16.03
N ALA A 38 0.86 16.84 -16.25
CA ALA A 38 0.22 18.05 -15.74
C ALA A 38 -1.27 17.78 -15.43
N PRO A 39 -1.91 18.63 -14.61
CA PRO A 39 -3.37 18.61 -14.48
C PRO A 39 -4.05 18.72 -15.84
N ARG A 40 -5.17 18.02 -16.01
CA ARG A 40 -6.07 18.23 -17.14
C ARG A 40 -6.83 19.53 -16.91
N ASP A 41 -6.55 20.54 -17.73
CA ASP A 41 -7.04 21.92 -17.59
C ASP A 41 -8.55 22.00 -17.27
N THR A 42 -9.39 21.24 -17.98
CA THR A 42 -10.85 21.24 -17.77
C THR A 42 -11.25 20.73 -16.39
N VAL A 43 -10.61 19.67 -15.89
CA VAL A 43 -10.92 19.10 -14.57
C VAL A 43 -10.40 20.02 -13.47
N TRP A 44 -9.21 20.60 -13.66
CA TRP A 44 -8.64 21.57 -12.74
C TRP A 44 -9.52 22.83 -12.61
N MET A 45 -9.98 23.41 -13.73
CA MET A 45 -10.90 24.56 -13.71
C MET A 45 -12.22 24.22 -12.99
N CYS A 46 -12.83 23.06 -13.28
CA CYS A 46 -14.04 22.65 -12.59
C CYS A 46 -13.82 22.44 -11.09
N ALA A 47 -12.68 21.88 -10.67
CA ALA A 47 -12.36 21.70 -9.26
C ALA A 47 -12.20 23.06 -8.53
N LEU A 48 -11.59 24.04 -9.21
CA LEU A 48 -11.46 25.40 -8.71
C LEU A 48 -12.83 26.11 -8.59
N GLU A 49 -13.67 26.04 -9.63
CA GLU A 49 -14.98 26.69 -9.67
C GLU A 49 -15.98 26.09 -8.68
N THR A 50 -15.90 24.78 -8.43
CA THR A 50 -16.75 24.09 -7.44
C THR A 50 -16.32 24.36 -5.99
N GLY A 51 -15.16 25.00 -5.78
CA GLY A 51 -14.68 25.36 -4.45
C GLY A 51 -14.24 24.15 -3.63
N ILE A 52 -13.70 23.10 -4.26
CA ILE A 52 -13.13 21.96 -3.54
C ILE A 52 -11.92 22.44 -2.74
N THR A 53 -11.91 22.16 -1.45
CA THR A 53 -10.82 22.59 -0.55
C THR A 53 -10.17 21.44 0.22
N PHE A 54 -10.62 20.21 0.02
CA PHE A 54 -10.05 19.05 0.68
C PHE A 54 -10.08 17.79 -0.20
N PHE A 55 -9.01 16.99 -0.15
CA PHE A 55 -8.88 15.74 -0.90
C PHE A 55 -8.48 14.59 0.02
N ARG A 56 -9.23 13.48 0.01
CA ARG A 56 -8.80 12.23 0.66
C ARG A 56 -8.03 11.37 -0.34
N PHE A 57 -6.79 10.98 -0.05
CA PHE A 57 -5.91 10.25 -0.98
C PHE A 57 -5.03 9.18 -0.33
N PRO A 58 -4.78 8.03 -0.98
CA PRO A 58 -5.68 7.42 -1.95
C PRO A 58 -6.91 6.92 -1.21
N GLY A 59 -8.05 7.57 -1.47
CA GLY A 59 -9.30 7.24 -0.81
C GLY A 59 -9.92 5.93 -1.30
N GLY A 60 -10.47 5.18 -0.35
CA GLY A 60 -11.21 3.94 -0.56
C GLY A 60 -10.31 2.72 -0.58
N THR A 61 -10.88 1.58 -0.98
CA THR A 61 -10.22 0.27 -1.09
C THR A 61 -8.90 0.27 -1.89
N VAL A 62 -8.66 1.26 -2.74
CA VAL A 62 -7.37 1.38 -3.45
C VAL A 62 -6.20 1.70 -2.51
N GLY A 63 -6.44 2.31 -1.34
CA GLY A 63 -5.39 2.59 -0.36
C GLY A 63 -4.94 1.36 0.41
N THR A 64 -5.76 0.30 0.48
CA THR A 64 -5.53 -0.87 1.33
C THR A 64 -4.33 -1.73 0.90
N THR A 65 -3.88 -1.59 -0.36
CA THR A 65 -2.72 -2.30 -0.92
C THR A 65 -1.78 -1.35 -1.67
N TYR A 66 -1.82 -0.05 -1.34
CA TYR A 66 -1.03 0.99 -1.99
C TYR A 66 0.28 1.23 -1.24
N HIS A 67 1.37 0.68 -1.75
CA HIS A 67 2.71 1.01 -1.27
C HIS A 67 3.15 2.33 -1.90
N TRP A 68 3.10 3.41 -1.13
CA TRP A 68 3.23 4.78 -1.65
C TRP A 68 4.55 5.05 -2.38
N THR A 69 5.62 4.32 -2.02
CA THR A 69 6.92 4.42 -2.69
C THR A 69 6.88 3.99 -4.15
N ASP A 70 5.90 3.15 -4.53
CA ASP A 70 5.67 2.76 -5.92
C ASP A 70 5.03 3.89 -6.74
N GLY A 71 4.54 4.95 -6.08
CA GLY A 71 3.83 6.08 -6.69
C GLY A 71 4.58 7.41 -6.69
N VAL A 72 5.83 7.46 -6.25
CA VAL A 72 6.64 8.70 -6.26
C VAL A 72 7.79 8.59 -7.26
N GLY A 73 8.43 9.72 -7.58
CA GLY A 73 9.58 9.75 -8.49
C GLY A 73 9.23 9.56 -9.97
N PRO A 74 10.21 9.27 -10.85
CA PRO A 74 9.98 9.23 -12.30
C PRO A 74 8.93 8.17 -12.72
N PRO A 75 7.86 8.56 -13.45
CA PRO A 75 6.78 7.62 -13.82
C PRO A 75 7.25 6.33 -14.53
N ALA A 76 8.31 6.40 -15.34
CA ALA A 76 8.86 5.25 -16.05
C ALA A 76 9.52 4.19 -15.15
N ARG A 77 9.78 4.51 -13.87
CA ARG A 77 10.38 3.60 -12.87
C ARG A 77 9.38 3.13 -11.82
N ARG A 78 8.12 3.54 -11.94
CA ARG A 78 7.08 3.22 -10.95
C ARG A 78 6.55 1.81 -11.18
N GLU A 79 6.51 1.05 -10.08
CA GLU A 79 5.86 -0.25 -10.05
C GLU A 79 4.34 -0.11 -10.08
N LYS A 80 3.65 -1.21 -10.39
CA LYS A 80 2.18 -1.26 -10.29
C LYS A 80 1.77 -1.56 -8.85
N SER A 81 0.72 -0.92 -8.40
CA SER A 81 0.02 -1.28 -7.15
C SER A 81 -0.95 -2.44 -7.40
N VAL A 82 -1.39 -3.10 -6.34
CA VAL A 82 -2.47 -4.09 -6.42
C VAL A 82 -3.80 -3.39 -6.13
N SER A 83 -4.87 -3.79 -6.81
CA SER A 83 -6.24 -3.39 -6.48
C SER A 83 -6.70 -4.09 -5.21
N GLY A 84 -7.06 -3.32 -4.17
CA GLY A 84 -7.56 -3.85 -2.90
C GLY A 84 -8.90 -4.59 -3.00
N PHE A 85 -9.57 -4.57 -4.16
CA PHE A 85 -10.89 -5.19 -4.38
C PHE A 85 -10.82 -6.50 -5.18
N ASP A 86 -10.21 -6.47 -6.37
CA ASP A 86 -10.16 -7.60 -7.32
C ASP A 86 -8.74 -8.13 -7.59
N GLY A 87 -7.72 -7.53 -6.98
CA GLY A 87 -6.34 -8.02 -7.01
C GLY A 87 -5.60 -7.71 -8.30
N ARG A 88 -6.23 -7.05 -9.28
CA ARG A 88 -5.56 -6.72 -10.53
C ARG A 88 -4.45 -5.66 -10.34
N PRO A 89 -3.41 -5.67 -11.18
CA PRO A 89 -2.42 -4.60 -11.19
C PRO A 89 -3.04 -3.25 -11.60
N LEU A 90 -2.68 -2.18 -10.89
CA LEU A 90 -3.08 -0.80 -11.14
C LEU A 90 -1.85 0.07 -11.38
N ASN A 91 -1.87 0.88 -12.44
CA ASN A 91 -0.75 1.77 -12.78
C ASN A 91 -0.69 2.99 -11.83
N ASN A 92 0.53 3.38 -11.46
CA ASN A 92 0.83 4.55 -10.63
C ASN A 92 1.25 5.79 -11.48
N THR A 93 0.59 6.02 -12.62
CA THR A 93 0.90 7.15 -13.51
C THR A 93 0.61 8.51 -12.85
N TYR A 94 -0.35 8.54 -11.93
CA TYR A 94 -0.59 9.66 -11.01
C TYR A 94 -0.41 9.10 -9.61
N GLY A 95 0.61 9.53 -8.89
CA GLY A 95 0.86 9.10 -7.53
C GLY A 95 0.92 10.29 -6.58
N PHE A 96 1.65 10.14 -5.48
CA PHE A 96 1.59 11.13 -4.40
C PHE A 96 2.19 12.50 -4.81
N ASP A 97 3.25 12.51 -5.62
CA ASP A 97 3.86 13.77 -6.10
C ASP A 97 2.90 14.58 -6.98
N GLU A 98 2.23 13.92 -7.94
CA GLU A 98 1.23 14.55 -8.80
C GLU A 98 -0.03 14.93 -8.02
N HIS A 99 -0.36 14.16 -6.98
CA HIS A 99 -1.44 14.49 -6.08
C HIS A 99 -1.20 15.79 -5.35
N MET A 100 -0.04 15.95 -4.73
CA MET A 100 0.30 17.18 -4.02
C MET A 100 0.38 18.38 -4.95
N TYR A 101 0.97 18.22 -6.14
CA TYR A 101 0.95 19.28 -7.17
C TYR A 101 -0.48 19.75 -7.48
N PHE A 102 -1.40 18.80 -7.68
CA PHE A 102 -2.80 19.13 -7.98
C PHE A 102 -3.49 19.83 -6.80
N VAL A 103 -3.33 19.32 -5.58
CA VAL A 103 -3.92 19.88 -4.35
C VAL A 103 -3.44 21.31 -4.09
N GLU A 104 -2.14 21.55 -4.20
CA GLU A 104 -1.55 22.88 -3.96
C GLU A 104 -1.96 23.90 -5.02
N SER A 105 -2.10 23.46 -6.29
CA SER A 105 -2.58 24.32 -7.37
C SER A 105 -4.02 24.82 -7.16
N LEU A 106 -4.78 24.17 -6.28
CA LEU A 106 -6.15 24.54 -5.90
C LEU A 106 -6.23 25.27 -4.55
N ASN A 107 -5.08 25.52 -3.89
CA ASN A 107 -5.04 26.04 -2.52
C ASN A 107 -5.93 25.20 -1.56
N ALA A 108 -5.88 23.89 -1.75
CA ALA A 108 -6.61 22.89 -0.98
C ALA A 108 -5.65 22.15 -0.01
N SER A 109 -6.22 21.29 0.83
CA SER A 109 -5.46 20.39 1.71
C SER A 109 -5.83 18.93 1.42
N THR A 110 -5.07 17.98 1.97
CA THR A 110 -5.36 16.55 1.81
C THR A 110 -5.32 15.77 3.12
N SER A 111 -6.08 14.67 3.22
CA SER A 111 -5.76 13.56 4.11
C SER A 111 -5.09 12.43 3.35
N VAL A 112 -4.16 11.76 4.04
CA VAL A 112 -3.48 10.57 3.51
C VAL A 112 -4.03 9.29 4.12
N VAL A 113 -4.49 8.36 3.30
CA VAL A 113 -4.88 7.01 3.71
C VAL A 113 -3.69 6.08 3.61
N VAL A 114 -3.21 5.63 4.76
CA VAL A 114 -2.06 4.73 4.88
C VAL A 114 -2.48 3.29 4.62
N ASN A 115 -1.63 2.55 3.93
CA ASN A 115 -1.78 1.11 3.75
C ASN A 115 -1.66 0.37 5.10
N PHE A 116 -2.81 0.01 5.67
CA PHE A 116 -2.91 -0.85 6.85
C PHE A 116 -3.08 -2.34 6.48
N GLY A 117 -3.41 -2.65 5.22
CA GLY A 117 -3.70 -4.02 4.80
C GLY A 117 -2.46 -4.87 4.63
N SER A 118 -1.46 -4.35 3.90
CA SER A 118 -0.18 -5.03 3.63
C SER A 118 1.05 -4.18 3.96
N GLY A 119 0.86 -2.97 4.48
CA GLY A 119 1.94 -2.04 4.82
C GLY A 119 2.45 -2.21 6.25
N THR A 120 3.48 -1.43 6.61
CA THR A 120 4.11 -1.46 7.94
C THR A 120 4.09 -0.09 8.62
N PRO A 121 4.22 -0.02 9.97
CA PRO A 121 4.38 1.26 10.67
C PRO A 121 5.54 2.10 10.14
N GLU A 122 6.67 1.48 9.81
CA GLU A 122 7.82 2.16 9.22
C GLU A 122 7.51 2.72 7.83
N GLU A 123 6.76 1.99 6.99
CA GLU A 123 6.30 2.50 5.69
C GLU A 123 5.44 3.75 5.85
N ALA A 124 4.52 3.71 6.83
CA ALA A 124 3.65 4.83 7.16
C ALA A 124 4.45 6.05 7.65
N ALA A 125 5.38 5.83 8.59
CA ALA A 125 6.25 6.87 9.12
C ALA A 125 7.16 7.47 8.05
N ALA A 126 7.65 6.65 7.11
CA ALA A 126 8.41 7.12 5.96
C ALA A 126 7.58 8.02 5.04
N TRP A 127 6.27 7.75 4.90
CA TRP A 127 5.39 8.64 4.15
C TRP A 127 5.21 9.99 4.87
N VAL A 128 5.06 9.97 6.20
CA VAL A 128 5.04 11.21 7.00
C VAL A 128 6.35 11.98 6.84
N ALA A 129 7.49 11.30 6.87
CA ALA A 129 8.80 11.91 6.68
C ALA A 129 8.97 12.50 5.28
N TYR A 130 8.52 11.77 4.26
CA TYR A 130 8.49 12.27 2.89
C TYR A 130 7.61 13.52 2.80
N ALA A 131 6.43 13.52 3.40
CA ALA A 131 5.50 14.63 3.28
C ALA A 131 5.92 15.88 4.06
N ASN A 132 6.35 15.70 5.32
CA ASN A 132 6.50 16.79 6.29
C ASN A 132 7.93 16.95 6.81
N GLY A 133 8.81 15.97 6.60
CA GLY A 133 10.12 15.93 7.22
C GLY A 133 11.06 17.05 6.77
N ASP A 134 12.03 17.34 7.64
CA ASP A 134 13.15 18.24 7.39
C ASP A 134 14.34 17.46 6.79
N PRO A 135 14.97 17.92 5.69
CA PRO A 135 16.15 17.30 5.10
C PRO A 135 17.32 17.07 6.07
N ASP A 136 17.47 17.89 7.11
CA ASP A 136 18.57 17.80 8.08
C ASP A 136 18.25 16.88 9.28
N ASP A 137 17.04 16.31 9.33
CA ASP A 137 16.61 15.43 10.40
C ASP A 137 17.22 14.02 10.28
N ASN A 138 18.09 13.67 11.23
CA ASN A 138 18.78 12.38 11.25
C ASN A 138 18.09 11.30 12.09
N ARG A 139 16.86 11.54 12.58
CA ARG A 139 16.09 10.50 13.30
C ARG A 139 15.88 9.29 12.39
N VAL A 140 16.16 8.11 12.93
CA VAL A 140 16.06 6.82 12.22
C VAL A 140 14.62 6.33 12.26
N ILE A 141 14.06 6.02 11.09
CA ILE A 141 12.80 5.27 10.96
C ILE A 141 13.10 3.78 11.14
N GLY A 142 14.15 3.30 10.48
CA GLY A 142 14.73 1.98 10.71
C GLY A 142 14.06 0.86 9.92
N ARG A 143 14.35 -0.38 10.33
CA ARG A 143 13.93 -1.59 9.64
C ARG A 143 12.54 -2.06 10.07
N ASP A 144 11.70 -2.43 9.11
CA ASP A 144 10.38 -3.00 9.38
C ASP A 144 10.40 -4.51 9.62
N ILE A 145 9.24 -5.07 9.96
CA ILE A 145 9.05 -6.51 10.21
C ILE A 145 9.25 -7.39 8.96
N LEU A 146 9.29 -6.78 7.77
CA LEU A 146 9.58 -7.44 6.49
C LEU A 146 11.06 -7.34 6.11
N GLY A 147 11.87 -6.73 6.98
CA GLY A 147 13.30 -6.59 6.80
C GLY A 147 13.73 -5.43 5.91
N ARG A 148 12.82 -4.56 5.46
CA ARG A 148 13.17 -3.36 4.67
C ARG A 148 13.64 -2.24 5.58
N ASP A 149 14.77 -1.64 5.26
CA ASP A 149 15.26 -0.44 5.95
C ASP A 149 14.63 0.82 5.37
N TRP A 150 13.91 1.56 6.21
CA TRP A 150 13.25 2.82 5.88
C TRP A 150 14.09 4.05 6.22
N MET A 151 15.39 3.88 6.49
CA MET A 151 16.36 4.97 6.57
C MET A 151 16.01 6.02 7.65
N THR A 152 16.22 7.31 7.36
CA THR A 152 15.98 8.43 8.27
C THR A 152 14.88 9.35 7.76
N VAL A 153 14.38 10.25 8.63
CA VAL A 153 13.44 11.30 8.25
C VAL A 153 14.00 12.17 7.12
N GLY A 154 15.23 12.66 7.28
CA GLY A 154 15.91 13.50 6.31
C GLY A 154 16.20 12.81 4.98
N TYR A 155 16.35 11.48 4.96
CA TYR A 155 16.45 10.73 3.70
C TYR A 155 15.18 10.91 2.86
N TRP A 156 14.01 10.70 3.44
CA TRP A 156 12.74 10.82 2.73
C TRP A 156 12.39 12.28 2.41
N ALA A 157 12.72 13.22 3.29
CA ALA A 157 12.56 14.64 3.02
C ALA A 157 13.42 15.11 1.83
N ARG A 158 14.69 14.70 1.75
CA ARG A 158 15.53 15.00 0.57
C ARG A 158 14.96 14.39 -0.71
N LEU A 159 14.45 13.16 -0.65
CA LEU A 159 13.81 12.53 -1.81
C LEU A 159 12.56 13.30 -2.26
N ARG A 160 11.76 13.85 -1.33
CA ARG A 160 10.64 14.76 -1.66
C ARG A 160 11.16 15.97 -2.43
N GLU A 161 12.19 16.64 -1.93
CA GLU A 161 12.73 17.84 -2.57
C GLU A 161 13.29 17.57 -3.97
N GLU A 162 14.00 16.45 -4.15
CA GLU A 162 14.46 15.99 -5.47
C GLU A 162 13.28 15.78 -6.45
N ASN A 163 12.20 15.17 -5.97
CA ASN A 163 11.00 14.92 -6.79
C ASN A 163 10.23 16.21 -7.09
N GLN A 164 10.14 17.15 -6.15
CA GLN A 164 9.58 18.49 -6.37
C GLN A 164 10.38 19.24 -7.44
N GLN A 165 11.71 19.28 -7.32
CA GLN A 165 12.58 19.93 -8.30
C GLN A 165 12.44 19.32 -9.69
N ARG A 166 12.38 17.99 -9.80
CA ARG A 166 12.11 17.26 -11.06
C ARG A 166 10.81 17.72 -11.71
N MET A 167 9.81 18.07 -10.91
CA MET A 167 8.50 18.56 -11.38
C MET A 167 8.45 20.08 -11.58
N GLY A 168 9.57 20.80 -11.37
CA GLY A 168 9.61 22.25 -11.48
C GLY A 168 8.97 22.97 -10.29
N VAL A 169 8.82 22.29 -9.16
CA VAL A 169 8.27 22.83 -7.90
C VAL A 169 9.44 23.18 -6.97
N PRO A 170 9.49 24.41 -6.40
CA PRO A 170 10.47 24.75 -5.37
C PRO A 170 10.36 23.80 -4.16
N PRO A 171 11.49 23.33 -3.59
CA PRO A 171 11.49 22.48 -2.41
C PRO A 171 10.74 23.08 -1.21
N HIS A 172 9.84 22.29 -0.61
CA HIS A 172 9.16 22.64 0.65
C HIS A 172 8.46 21.40 1.25
N PRO A 173 8.21 21.35 2.57
CA PRO A 173 7.34 20.34 3.16
C PRO A 173 5.88 20.60 2.80
N TYR A 174 5.10 19.53 2.61
CA TYR A 174 3.66 19.60 2.31
C TYR A 174 2.81 19.93 3.54
N ASN A 175 3.33 19.71 4.75
CA ASN A 175 2.65 19.99 6.03
C ASN A 175 1.26 19.35 6.14
N ILE A 176 1.16 18.08 5.74
CA ILE A 176 -0.09 17.31 5.80
C ILE A 176 -0.40 16.97 7.25
N ILE A 177 -1.54 17.45 7.73
CA ILE A 177 -1.97 17.24 9.11
C ILE A 177 -2.84 15.98 9.23
N TYR A 178 -3.67 15.64 8.26
CA TYR A 178 -4.67 14.57 8.42
C TYR A 178 -4.18 13.25 7.83
N TRP A 179 -4.18 12.20 8.64
CA TRP A 179 -3.78 10.85 8.26
C TRP A 179 -4.84 9.84 8.71
N GLU A 180 -5.11 8.87 7.84
CA GLU A 180 -6.11 7.84 8.07
C GLU A 180 -5.41 6.47 8.03
N LEU A 181 -5.63 5.65 9.06
CA LEU A 181 -5.04 4.32 9.16
C LEU A 181 -6.03 3.26 8.66
N GLY A 182 -5.85 2.87 7.40
CA GLY A 182 -6.68 1.90 6.70
C GLY A 182 -7.94 2.51 6.06
N ASN A 183 -8.63 1.66 5.31
CA ASN A 183 -9.97 1.88 4.79
C ASN A 183 -10.85 0.76 5.33
N GLU A 184 -12.14 0.98 5.57
CA GLU A 184 -13.23 -0.01 5.80
C GLU A 184 -12.87 -1.43 6.32
N ILE A 185 -11.93 -1.54 7.27
CA ILE A 185 -11.30 -2.81 7.71
C ILE A 185 -12.32 -3.84 8.21
N PHE A 186 -13.50 -3.40 8.61
CA PHE A 186 -14.60 -4.26 9.03
C PHE A 186 -15.26 -5.04 7.87
N GLY A 187 -15.10 -4.60 6.62
CA GLY A 187 -15.77 -5.16 5.45
C GLY A 187 -14.98 -6.30 4.80
N SER A 188 -15.68 -7.37 4.42
CA SER A 188 -15.07 -8.55 3.75
C SER A 188 -14.88 -8.39 2.24
N TRP A 189 -15.10 -7.18 1.70
CA TRP A 189 -15.00 -6.88 0.26
C TRP A 189 -13.64 -6.31 -0.16
N GLU A 190 -12.76 -6.04 0.78
CA GLU A 190 -11.40 -5.56 0.50
C GLU A 190 -10.35 -6.44 1.15
N PHE A 191 -9.18 -6.51 0.51
CA PHE A 191 -8.04 -7.24 1.03
C PHE A 191 -7.53 -6.57 2.30
N SER A 192 -7.71 -7.24 3.43
CA SER A 192 -7.13 -6.87 4.71
C SER A 192 -6.52 -8.11 5.37
N TRP A 193 -5.46 -7.91 6.15
CA TRP A 193 -4.89 -8.97 6.97
C TRP A 193 -5.81 -9.36 8.13
N THR A 194 -6.73 -8.49 8.54
CA THR A 194 -7.70 -8.78 9.62
C THR A 194 -9.02 -8.05 9.44
N HIS A 195 -10.08 -8.58 10.05
CA HIS A 195 -11.37 -7.90 10.27
C HIS A 195 -11.71 -7.77 11.76
N SER A 196 -10.77 -8.12 12.66
CA SER A 196 -10.95 -8.02 14.10
C SER A 196 -10.65 -6.60 14.58
N VAL A 197 -11.55 -6.03 15.38
CA VAL A 197 -11.36 -4.73 16.03
C VAL A 197 -10.17 -4.76 17.00
N GLU A 198 -9.98 -5.86 17.72
CA GLU A 198 -8.88 -6.02 18.67
C GLU A 198 -7.53 -6.06 17.94
N LYS A 199 -7.45 -6.84 16.86
CA LYS A 199 -6.22 -6.96 16.06
C LYS A 199 -5.95 -5.69 15.25
N TYR A 200 -6.99 -4.99 14.79
CA TYR A 200 -6.83 -3.64 14.25
C TYR A 200 -6.15 -2.71 15.26
N ALA A 201 -6.60 -2.71 16.52
CA ALA A 201 -6.04 -1.82 17.53
C ALA A 201 -4.60 -2.19 17.93
N PHE A 202 -4.36 -3.47 18.21
CA PHE A 202 -3.15 -3.92 18.93
C PHE A 202 -2.23 -4.84 18.12
N GLY A 203 -2.58 -5.15 16.88
CA GLY A 203 -1.85 -6.12 16.08
C GLY A 203 -2.10 -7.54 16.58
N GLY A 204 -1.31 -8.48 16.08
CA GLY A 204 -1.32 -9.86 16.56
C GLY A 204 -1.12 -10.87 15.45
N VAL A 205 -1.72 -12.05 15.65
CA VAL A 205 -1.67 -13.17 14.69
C VAL A 205 -3.03 -13.36 14.03
N GLU A 206 -3.08 -13.47 12.71
CA GLU A 206 -4.28 -13.86 11.95
C GLU A 206 -4.04 -15.16 11.18
N THR A 207 -5.03 -16.06 11.23
CA THR A 207 -5.02 -17.31 10.46
C THR A 207 -5.73 -17.09 9.12
N HIS A 208 -5.01 -17.32 8.04
CA HIS A 208 -5.54 -17.37 6.67
C HIS A 208 -5.74 -18.82 6.25
N LEU A 209 -6.93 -19.15 5.75
CA LEU A 209 -7.29 -20.52 5.42
C LEU A 209 -7.59 -20.67 3.93
N ASN A 210 -6.86 -21.60 3.29
CA ASN A 210 -7.08 -22.03 1.93
C ASN A 210 -7.16 -20.87 0.93
N GLU A 211 -6.29 -19.87 1.06
CA GLU A 211 -6.20 -18.74 0.15
C GLU A 211 -5.34 -19.10 -1.08
N PRO A 212 -5.64 -18.53 -2.27
CA PRO A 212 -4.72 -18.66 -3.40
C PRO A 212 -3.41 -17.92 -3.09
N VAL A 213 -2.28 -18.48 -3.52
CA VAL A 213 -1.03 -17.71 -3.60
C VAL A 213 -1.15 -16.60 -4.63
N VAL A 214 -0.24 -15.62 -4.62
CA VAL A 214 -0.30 -14.47 -5.52
C VAL A 214 1.04 -14.22 -6.21
N LYS A 215 1.05 -13.37 -7.24
CA LYS A 215 2.29 -12.74 -7.72
C LYS A 215 2.47 -11.39 -7.02
N ALA A 216 3.72 -10.92 -6.89
CA ALA A 216 4.07 -9.73 -6.12
C ALA A 216 3.13 -8.52 -6.36
N ARG A 217 2.78 -8.22 -7.63
CA ARG A 217 1.92 -7.09 -8.01
C ARG A 217 0.63 -7.51 -8.71
N ASN A 218 0.21 -8.76 -8.56
CA ASN A 218 -1.01 -9.30 -9.15
C ASN A 218 -1.60 -10.37 -8.23
N TRP A 219 -2.72 -10.05 -7.58
CA TRP A 219 -3.42 -10.90 -6.62
C TRP A 219 -4.70 -11.51 -7.20
N MET A 220 -4.92 -11.39 -8.52
CA MET A 220 -6.03 -12.07 -9.18
C MET A 220 -5.89 -13.58 -9.01
N GLU A 221 -7.00 -14.28 -8.76
CA GLU A 221 -6.98 -15.74 -8.60
C GLU A 221 -6.42 -16.46 -9.84
N THR A 222 -6.63 -15.93 -11.05
CA THR A 222 -6.04 -16.46 -12.28
C THR A 222 -4.50 -16.41 -12.31
N SER A 223 -3.88 -15.52 -11.54
CA SER A 223 -2.43 -15.41 -11.42
C SER A 223 -1.81 -16.37 -10.39
N SER A 224 -2.65 -17.06 -9.62
CA SER A 224 -2.26 -18.08 -8.64
C SER A 224 -2.04 -19.48 -9.24
N ILE A 225 -2.39 -19.63 -10.52
CA ILE A 225 -2.35 -20.90 -11.24
C ILE A 225 -0.92 -21.14 -11.75
N SER A 226 -0.44 -22.38 -11.59
CA SER A 226 0.82 -22.79 -12.18
C SER A 226 0.77 -22.75 -13.70
N ASP A 227 1.79 -22.18 -14.33
CA ASP A 227 1.98 -22.25 -15.79
C ASP A 227 2.77 -23.49 -16.25
N GLY A 228 3.14 -24.36 -15.31
CA GLY A 228 3.94 -25.56 -15.55
C GLY A 228 5.39 -25.28 -15.95
N THR A 229 5.88 -24.05 -15.80
CA THR A 229 7.27 -23.71 -16.07
C THR A 229 8.18 -23.93 -14.85
N PRO A 230 9.49 -24.17 -15.06
CA PRO A 230 10.48 -24.27 -13.98
C PRO A 230 10.60 -23.00 -13.13
N ASN A 231 11.02 -23.14 -11.86
CA ASN A 231 11.40 -22.03 -10.98
C ASN A 231 10.31 -20.98 -10.73
N GLN A 232 9.03 -21.38 -10.80
CA GLN A 232 7.94 -20.45 -10.53
C GLN A 232 8.00 -19.88 -9.11
N ILE A 233 7.74 -18.58 -9.02
CA ILE A 233 7.71 -17.83 -7.77
C ILE A 233 6.28 -17.34 -7.52
N PHE A 234 5.83 -17.54 -6.30
CA PHE A 234 4.57 -17.01 -5.77
C PHE A 234 4.80 -16.40 -4.40
N TYR A 235 3.78 -15.75 -3.85
CA TYR A 235 3.82 -15.11 -2.54
C TYR A 235 2.55 -15.42 -1.77
N VAL A 236 2.62 -15.37 -0.44
CA VAL A 236 1.42 -15.13 0.38
C VAL A 236 1.09 -13.63 0.37
N ARG A 237 -0.16 -13.27 0.71
CA ARG A 237 -0.58 -11.86 0.70
C ARG A 237 -0.04 -11.06 1.89
N TYR A 238 0.00 -11.69 3.07
CA TYR A 238 0.31 -11.00 4.33
C TYR A 238 1.49 -11.68 5.04
N PRO A 239 2.73 -11.31 4.69
CA PRO A 239 3.91 -11.64 5.49
C PRO A 239 4.08 -10.65 6.67
N PRO A 240 4.94 -10.96 7.67
CA PRO A 240 5.68 -12.21 7.84
C PRO A 240 4.78 -13.35 8.32
N ILE A 241 5.15 -14.56 7.92
CA ILE A 241 4.45 -15.80 8.28
C ILE A 241 5.00 -16.31 9.61
N VAL A 242 4.13 -16.81 10.50
CA VAL A 242 4.54 -17.57 11.69
C VAL A 242 5.28 -18.83 11.23
N GLU A 243 6.56 -18.95 11.55
CA GLU A 243 7.41 -20.05 11.08
C GLU A 243 6.79 -21.42 11.42
N GLY A 244 6.72 -22.30 10.43
CA GLY A 244 6.11 -23.63 10.55
C GLY A 244 4.58 -23.68 10.47
N SER A 245 3.88 -22.55 10.39
CA SER A 245 2.40 -22.53 10.25
C SER A 245 1.91 -22.81 8.82
N LEU A 246 2.75 -22.55 7.81
CA LEU A 246 2.38 -22.64 6.40
C LEU A 246 2.10 -24.08 5.96
N LYS A 247 0.88 -24.30 5.45
CA LYS A 247 0.48 -25.49 4.70
C LYS A 247 0.22 -25.08 3.27
N LEU A 248 0.90 -25.73 2.31
CA LEU A 248 0.72 -25.47 0.89
C LEU A 248 0.17 -26.72 0.20
N SER A 249 -0.80 -26.50 -0.70
CA SER A 249 -1.33 -27.55 -1.57
C SER A 249 -1.30 -27.12 -3.03
N VAL A 250 -1.03 -28.10 -3.90
CA VAL A 250 -1.15 -27.99 -5.37
C VAL A 250 -2.22 -28.98 -5.81
N ASP A 251 -3.33 -28.49 -6.35
CA ASP A 251 -4.55 -29.26 -6.64
C ASP A 251 -5.02 -30.11 -5.46
N GLY A 252 -4.99 -29.53 -4.25
CA GLY A 252 -5.41 -30.18 -3.01
C GLY A 252 -4.43 -31.23 -2.48
N ARG A 253 -3.29 -31.44 -3.13
CA ARG A 253 -2.22 -32.32 -2.63
C ARG A 253 -1.18 -31.50 -1.91
N GLU A 254 -0.86 -31.90 -0.68
CA GLU A 254 0.15 -31.24 0.13
C GLU A 254 1.55 -31.30 -0.51
N TRP A 255 2.28 -30.20 -0.40
CA TRP A 255 3.70 -30.09 -0.71
C TRP A 255 4.44 -29.66 0.56
N LEU A 256 5.72 -30.03 0.67
CA LEU A 256 6.49 -29.81 1.90
C LEU A 256 7.48 -28.65 1.76
N PRO A 257 7.56 -27.75 2.77
CA PRO A 257 8.59 -26.73 2.80
C PRO A 257 9.96 -27.35 3.07
N VAL A 258 10.99 -26.87 2.37
CA VAL A 258 12.38 -27.29 2.53
C VAL A 258 13.30 -26.07 2.56
N GLU A 259 14.44 -26.17 3.24
CA GLU A 259 15.41 -25.06 3.33
C GLU A 259 16.02 -24.72 1.96
N ASN A 260 16.29 -25.75 1.15
CA ASN A 260 16.82 -25.58 -0.20
C ASN A 260 16.39 -26.73 -1.11
N LEU A 261 16.26 -26.45 -2.41
CA LEU A 261 15.71 -27.38 -3.40
C LEU A 261 16.74 -28.38 -3.95
N SER A 262 18.03 -28.10 -3.81
CA SER A 262 19.14 -28.82 -4.46
C SER A 262 19.19 -30.35 -4.19
N PRO A 263 18.84 -30.86 -3.00
CA PRO A 263 18.82 -32.28 -2.69
C PRO A 263 17.68 -33.08 -3.32
N TYR A 264 16.67 -32.40 -3.88
CA TYR A 264 15.40 -33.00 -4.23
C TYR A 264 15.30 -33.27 -5.73
N GLY A 265 14.74 -34.42 -6.11
CA GLY A 265 14.55 -34.83 -7.49
C GLY A 265 13.27 -34.30 -8.15
N PRO A 266 13.05 -34.63 -9.44
CA PRO A 266 11.92 -34.14 -10.24
C PRO A 266 10.53 -34.56 -9.73
N GLU A 267 10.43 -35.62 -8.92
CA GLU A 267 9.16 -36.12 -8.38
C GLU A 267 8.89 -35.61 -6.95
N ASP A 268 9.86 -34.94 -6.33
CA ASP A 268 9.76 -34.47 -4.95
C ASP A 268 8.92 -33.20 -4.87
N LYS A 269 7.76 -33.30 -4.22
CA LYS A 269 6.78 -32.23 -4.05
C LYS A 269 7.19 -31.30 -2.93
N VAL A 270 8.22 -30.50 -3.20
CA VAL A 270 8.84 -29.59 -2.24
C VAL A 270 8.89 -28.16 -2.76
N PHE A 271 8.96 -27.20 -1.84
CA PHE A 271 9.12 -25.78 -2.14
C PHE A 271 9.97 -25.10 -1.07
N THR A 272 10.60 -23.97 -1.40
CA THR A 272 11.23 -23.10 -0.40
C THR A 272 10.30 -21.96 -0.03
N ILE A 273 10.34 -21.51 1.22
CA ILE A 273 9.59 -20.36 1.72
C ILE A 273 10.53 -19.38 2.43
N ASN A 274 10.41 -18.10 2.11
CA ASN A 274 10.95 -17.03 2.93
C ASN A 274 9.88 -16.59 3.93
N TRP A 275 10.07 -16.92 5.22
CA TRP A 275 9.11 -16.61 6.28
C TRP A 275 8.89 -15.10 6.49
N THR A 276 9.87 -14.27 6.15
CA THR A 276 9.80 -12.82 6.30
C THR A 276 9.09 -12.13 5.14
N THR A 277 9.34 -12.55 3.89
CA THR A 277 8.78 -11.89 2.70
C THR A 277 7.58 -12.62 2.11
N GLY A 278 7.34 -13.87 2.54
CA GLY A 278 6.29 -14.72 1.98
C GLY A 278 6.63 -15.31 0.61
N GLU A 279 7.85 -15.14 0.09
CA GLU A 279 8.26 -15.70 -1.21
C GLU A 279 8.29 -17.23 -1.18
N ILE A 280 7.51 -17.86 -2.05
CA ILE A 280 7.45 -19.29 -2.29
C ILE A 280 8.11 -19.59 -3.63
N ARG A 281 9.05 -20.54 -3.63
CA ARG A 281 9.77 -21.00 -4.84
C ARG A 281 9.61 -22.48 -5.07
N PHE A 282 9.25 -22.84 -6.28
CA PHE A 282 9.12 -24.22 -6.74
C PHE A 282 10.33 -24.69 -7.54
N GLY A 283 10.43 -26.00 -7.72
CA GLY A 283 11.53 -26.67 -8.40
C GLY A 283 11.58 -26.43 -9.92
N ASP A 284 12.58 -27.04 -10.53
CA ASP A 284 12.92 -26.90 -11.94
C ASP A 284 12.98 -28.23 -12.70
N ASN A 285 12.39 -29.29 -12.12
CA ASN A 285 12.45 -30.68 -12.61
C ASN A 285 13.87 -31.29 -12.52
N ARG A 286 14.76 -30.71 -11.70
CA ARG A 286 16.04 -31.28 -11.28
C ARG A 286 16.24 -31.14 -9.78
N ASN A 287 15.81 -30.01 -9.24
CA ASN A 287 15.86 -29.57 -7.84
C ASN A 287 14.41 -29.40 -7.35
N GLY A 288 13.69 -30.51 -7.16
CA GLY A 288 12.25 -30.53 -6.83
C GLY A 288 11.33 -30.50 -8.05
N ALA A 289 10.08 -30.91 -7.82
CA ALA A 289 9.02 -31.00 -8.81
C ALA A 289 8.52 -29.62 -9.26
N ILE A 290 8.04 -29.56 -10.51
CA ILE A 290 7.32 -28.41 -11.06
C ILE A 290 5.81 -28.59 -10.78
N PRO A 291 5.12 -27.60 -10.21
CA PRO A 291 3.66 -27.66 -10.11
C PRO A 291 3.03 -27.84 -11.49
N PRO A 292 2.15 -28.83 -11.71
CA PRO A 292 1.59 -29.10 -13.04
C PRO A 292 0.92 -27.87 -13.67
N ASN A 293 1.01 -27.74 -14.99
CA ASN A 293 0.32 -26.64 -15.70
C ASN A 293 -1.19 -26.67 -15.42
N GLY A 294 -1.76 -25.52 -15.07
CA GLY A 294 -3.17 -25.38 -14.74
C GLY A 294 -3.53 -25.74 -13.29
N SER A 295 -2.55 -26.17 -12.47
CA SER A 295 -2.82 -26.52 -11.08
C SER A 295 -3.03 -25.28 -10.21
N ALA A 296 -4.01 -25.37 -9.31
CA ALA A 296 -4.28 -24.35 -8.30
C ALA A 296 -3.32 -24.50 -7.12
N ILE A 297 -2.66 -23.42 -6.74
CA ILE A 297 -1.74 -23.38 -5.60
C ILE A 297 -2.41 -22.60 -4.47
N ARG A 298 -2.65 -23.27 -3.34
CA ARG A 298 -3.37 -22.69 -2.19
C ARG A 298 -2.58 -22.88 -0.91
N VAL A 299 -2.72 -21.92 0.00
CA VAL A 299 -2.00 -21.86 1.26
C VAL A 299 -2.95 -21.62 2.44
N SER A 300 -2.62 -22.23 3.58
CA SER A 300 -3.14 -21.84 4.89
C SER A 300 -1.95 -21.50 5.78
N TYR A 301 -2.00 -20.40 6.50
CA TYR A 301 -0.87 -19.91 7.29
C TYR A 301 -1.34 -18.93 8.36
N ASP A 302 -0.51 -18.75 9.38
CA ASP A 302 -0.68 -17.66 10.34
C ASP A 302 0.26 -16.52 9.96
N CYS A 303 -0.20 -15.27 10.00
CA CYS A 303 0.62 -14.09 9.78
C CYS A 303 0.75 -13.25 11.05
N HIS A 304 1.87 -12.55 11.22
CA HIS A 304 2.01 -11.50 12.23
C HIS A 304 1.78 -10.13 11.58
N HIS A 305 1.04 -9.25 12.25
CA HIS A 305 0.91 -7.86 11.80
C HIS A 305 0.83 -6.89 12.99
N GLN A 306 1.33 -5.68 12.77
CA GLN A 306 1.31 -4.59 13.75
C GLN A 306 -0.03 -3.84 13.74
N GLY A 307 -0.44 -3.31 14.89
CA GLY A 307 -1.74 -2.66 15.07
C GLY A 307 -1.71 -1.15 14.87
N PHE A 308 -2.89 -0.53 14.95
CA PHE A 308 -3.08 0.91 14.93
C PHE A 308 -2.13 1.63 15.90
N VAL A 309 -1.95 1.10 17.12
CA VAL A 309 -1.08 1.72 18.12
C VAL A 309 0.37 1.82 17.62
N ASP A 310 0.87 0.77 16.98
CA ASP A 310 2.23 0.74 16.42
C ASP A 310 2.38 1.76 15.27
N PHE A 311 1.43 1.77 14.33
CA PHE A 311 1.39 2.74 13.23
C PHE A 311 1.35 4.17 13.76
N TYR A 312 0.43 4.46 14.68
CA TYR A 312 0.26 5.76 15.29
C TYR A 312 1.54 6.24 15.96
N GLN A 313 2.15 5.40 16.81
CA GLN A 313 3.39 5.75 17.52
C GLN A 313 4.54 6.00 16.54
N LYS A 314 4.69 5.14 15.52
CA LYS A 314 5.76 5.28 14.53
C LYS A 314 5.62 6.54 13.70
N MET A 315 4.40 6.87 13.27
CA MET A 315 4.12 8.11 12.52
C MET A 315 4.33 9.35 13.38
N LYS A 316 3.84 9.35 14.63
CA LYS A 316 3.99 10.45 15.59
C LYS A 316 5.44 10.72 16.00
N MET A 317 6.29 9.69 15.97
CA MET A 317 7.73 9.84 16.16
C MET A 317 8.35 10.76 15.11
N VAL A 318 7.81 10.78 13.89
CA VAL A 318 8.30 11.64 12.80
C VAL A 318 7.74 13.05 12.95
N ASP A 319 6.43 13.17 13.09
CA ASP A 319 5.75 14.45 13.25
C ASP A 319 4.65 14.34 14.31
N GLU A 320 4.86 14.98 15.46
CA GLU A 320 3.93 14.95 16.58
C GLU A 320 2.62 15.71 16.29
N ASN A 321 2.60 16.58 15.28
CA ASN A 321 1.48 17.48 14.99
C ASN A 321 0.41 16.90 14.06
N ILE A 322 0.68 15.74 13.44
CA ILE A 322 -0.31 15.05 12.59
C ILE A 322 -1.54 14.62 13.40
N LYS A 323 -2.65 14.35 12.74
CA LYS A 323 -3.94 13.98 13.30
C LYS A 323 -4.47 12.74 12.62
#